data_AF-X1E8I9-F1
#
_entry.id   AF-X1E8I9-F1
#
_cell.length_a   1.000
_cell.length_b   1.000
_cell.length_c   1.000
_cell.angle_alpha   90.00
_cell.angle_beta   90.00
_cell.angle_gamma   90.00
#
_symmetry.space_group_name_H-M   'P 1'
#
loop_
_entity.id
_entity.type
_entity.pdbx_description
1 polymer ?
#
loop_
_entity_poly.entity_id
_entity_poly.type
_entity_poly.pdbx_seq_one_letter_code
_entity_poly.pdbx_strand_id
1 'polypeptide(L)'
;SKNKIIEILLAGRSSELHYIQDKISNNLEDLFPVNLMKSYANTSKHAAQGAAFIANGLLGGEFEPIISNIKIKEAKGSILDDIYIPFDINNY
;
A
#
# COMPACT_ATOMS: atom_id res chain seq x y z
N SER A 1 13.79 13.39 11.42
CA SER A 1 12.85 14.51 11.23
C SER A 1 11.58 13.94 10.63
N LYS A 2 10.45 14.03 11.34
CA LYS A 2 9.21 13.29 11.05
C LYS A 2 8.28 13.96 10.01
N ASN A 3 8.74 14.98 9.28
CA ASN A 3 7.91 15.75 8.35
C ASN A 3 8.70 16.18 7.11
N LYS A 4 9.13 15.22 6.28
CA LYS A 4 9.58 15.56 4.93
C LYS A 4 8.90 14.63 3.95
N ILE A 5 7.72 15.03 3.49
CA ILE A 5 7.21 14.49 2.23
C ILE A 5 8.27 14.82 1.19
N ILE A 6 8.72 13.80 0.48
CA ILE A 6 9.82 13.90 -0.49
C ILE A 6 9.29 13.87 -1.92
N GLU A 7 8.14 13.23 -2.14
CA GLU A 7 7.48 13.13 -3.44
C GLU A 7 6.01 12.69 -3.26
N ILE A 8 5.25 12.83 -4.34
CA ILE A 8 3.89 12.33 -4.51
C ILE A 8 3.92 11.31 -5.65
N LEU A 9 3.44 10.09 -5.38
CA LEU A 9 3.37 9.02 -6.37
C LEU A 9 1.94 8.85 -6.89
N LEU A 10 1.75 8.98 -8.20
CA LEU A 10 0.48 8.71 -8.87
C LEU A 10 0.38 7.21 -9.19
N ALA A 11 -0.71 6.58 -8.78
CA ALA A 11 -0.97 5.16 -9.00
C ALA A 11 -2.39 4.90 -9.53
N GLY A 12 -2.58 3.72 -10.14
CA GLY A 12 -3.86 3.28 -10.69
C GLY A 12 -3.98 3.46 -12.20
N ARG A 13 -5.09 3.03 -12.79
CA ARG A 13 -5.26 3.06 -14.26
C ARG A 13 -5.34 4.49 -14.80
N SER A 14 -6.04 5.38 -14.08
CA SER A 14 -6.23 6.76 -14.52
C SER A 14 -4.99 7.61 -14.39
N SER A 15 -3.99 7.20 -13.60
CA SER A 15 -2.72 7.93 -13.51
C SER A 15 -1.88 7.82 -14.79
N GLU A 16 -2.21 6.91 -15.71
CA GLU A 16 -1.56 6.82 -17.02
C GLU A 16 -2.11 7.84 -18.03
N LEU A 17 -3.25 8.49 -17.74
CA LEU A 17 -3.83 9.50 -18.62
C LEU A 17 -3.06 10.82 -18.48
N HIS A 18 -2.45 11.28 -19.57
CA HIS A 18 -1.68 12.54 -19.60
C HIS A 18 -2.45 13.73 -19.00
N TYR A 19 -3.71 13.93 -19.38
CA TYR A 19 -4.53 15.01 -18.82
C TYR A 19 -4.64 14.97 -17.28
N ILE A 20 -4.72 13.77 -16.69
CA ILE A 20 -4.78 13.60 -15.23
C ILE A 20 -3.41 13.89 -14.61
N GLN A 21 -2.34 13.37 -15.21
CA GLN A 21 -0.96 13.63 -14.75
C GLN A 21 -0.66 15.13 -14.78
N ASP A 22 -0.85 15.79 -15.92
CA ASP A 22 -0.57 17.21 -16.10
C ASP A 22 -1.39 18.05 -15.11
N LYS A 23 -2.67 17.74 -14.95
CA LYS A 23 -3.53 18.46 -14.00
C LYS A 23 -3.06 18.29 -12.56
N ILE A 24 -2.71 17.09 -12.13
CA ILE A 24 -2.26 16.87 -10.75
C ILE A 24 -0.86 17.49 -10.53
N SER A 25 0.07 17.26 -11.46
CA SER A 25 1.43 17.80 -11.39
C SER A 25 1.43 19.33 -11.34
N ASN A 26 0.74 20.01 -12.26
CA ASN A 26 0.69 21.48 -12.29
C ASN A 26 0.06 22.10 -11.04
N ASN A 27 -0.79 21.37 -10.31
CA ASN A 27 -1.41 21.87 -9.09
C ASN A 27 -0.60 21.58 -7.82
N LEU A 28 0.37 20.67 -7.87
CA LEU A 28 1.10 20.17 -6.69
C LEU A 28 2.62 20.28 -6.80
N GLU A 29 3.17 20.65 -7.97
CA GLU A 29 4.61 20.73 -8.22
C GLU A 29 5.35 21.70 -7.30
N ASP A 30 4.69 22.80 -6.90
CA ASP A 30 5.23 23.79 -5.95
C ASP A 30 5.37 23.23 -4.52
N LEU A 31 4.67 22.15 -4.20
CA LEU A 31 4.72 21.50 -2.89
C LEU A 31 5.75 20.37 -2.90
N PHE A 32 5.60 19.42 -3.82
CA PHE A 32 6.44 18.22 -3.91
C PHE A 32 6.50 17.69 -5.34
N PRO A 33 7.61 17.03 -5.74
CA PRO A 33 7.69 16.35 -7.02
C PRO A 33 6.57 15.33 -7.19
N VAL A 34 5.86 15.39 -8.31
CA VAL A 34 4.81 14.43 -8.66
C VAL A 34 5.35 13.46 -9.71
N ASN A 35 5.43 12.18 -9.36
CA ASN A 35 5.95 11.12 -10.22
C ASN A 35 4.91 10.03 -10.45
N LEU A 36 4.91 9.42 -11.64
CA LEU A 36 4.16 8.19 -11.85
C LEU A 36 4.84 7.03 -11.11
N MET A 37 4.07 6.24 -10.37
CA MET A 37 4.62 5.08 -9.67
C MET A 37 5.14 4.06 -10.68
N LYS A 38 6.43 3.74 -10.63
CA LYS A 38 7.01 2.67 -11.43
C LYS A 38 6.38 1.34 -11.02
N SER A 39 5.99 0.57 -12.01
CA SER A 39 5.24 -0.65 -11.82
C SER A 39 5.86 -1.82 -12.55
N TYR A 40 5.65 -3.02 -12.02
CA TYR A 40 5.76 -4.26 -12.78
C TYR A 40 4.44 -4.58 -13.50
N ALA A 41 3.71 -3.54 -13.94
CA ALA A 41 2.36 -3.57 -14.50
C ALA A 41 2.19 -4.49 -15.72
N ASN A 42 3.27 -4.74 -16.46
CA ASN A 42 3.25 -5.70 -17.57
C ASN A 42 2.97 -7.14 -17.11
N THR A 43 3.16 -7.45 -15.82
CA THR A 43 3.07 -8.81 -15.30
C THR A 43 2.01 -8.95 -14.19
N SER A 44 1.65 -7.87 -13.48
CA SER A 44 0.63 -7.94 -12.42
C SER A 44 -0.05 -6.59 -12.13
N LYS A 45 -1.29 -6.63 -11.63
CA LYS A 45 -1.99 -5.44 -11.12
C LYS A 45 -1.28 -4.93 -9.86
N HIS A 46 -1.13 -3.61 -9.73
CA HIS A 46 -0.53 -2.95 -8.56
C HIS A 46 -1.01 -3.49 -7.19
N ALA A 47 -2.32 -3.70 -7.04
CA ALA A 47 -2.89 -4.22 -5.80
C ALA A 47 -2.42 -5.65 -5.47
N ALA A 48 -2.27 -6.51 -6.49
CA ALA A 48 -1.79 -7.89 -6.30
C ALA A 48 -0.32 -7.90 -5.88
N GLN A 49 0.51 -7.04 -6.47
CA GLN A 49 1.90 -6.86 -6.08
C GLN A 49 2.01 -6.38 -4.62
N GLY A 50 1.20 -5.38 -4.24
CA GLY A 50 1.14 -4.90 -2.86
C GLY A 50 0.76 -6.01 -1.86
N ALA A 51 -0.24 -6.83 -2.20
CA ALA A 51 -0.62 -7.98 -1.37
C ALA A 51 0.52 -8.99 -1.20
N ALA A 52 1.28 -9.28 -2.26
CA ALA A 52 2.44 -10.17 -2.20
C ALA A 52 3.54 -9.60 -1.29
N PHE A 53 3.81 -8.30 -1.35
CA PHE A 53 4.79 -7.63 -0.49
C PHE A 53 4.36 -7.65 0.97
N ILE A 54 3.08 -7.40 1.25
CA ILE A 54 2.52 -7.51 2.60
C ILE A 54 2.67 -8.93 3.14
N ALA A 55 2.26 -9.94 2.37
CA ALA A 55 2.38 -11.34 2.78
C ALA A 55 3.83 -11.74 3.06
N ASN A 56 4.76 -11.37 2.17
CA ASN A 56 6.18 -11.61 2.35
C ASN A 56 6.72 -10.97 3.65
N GLY A 57 6.42 -9.68 3.89
CA GLY A 57 6.88 -8.99 5.09
C GLY A 57 6.22 -9.50 6.37
N LEU A 58 4.96 -9.93 6.32
CA LEU A 58 4.28 -10.55 7.48
C LEU A 58 4.92 -11.89 7.90
N LEU A 59 5.53 -12.60 6.97
CA LEU A 59 6.25 -13.86 7.19
C LEU A 59 7.75 -13.69 7.50
N GLY A 60 8.22 -12.44 7.70
CA GLY A 60 9.64 -12.15 7.97
C GLY A 60 10.54 -12.17 6.74
N GLY A 61 9.97 -11.97 5.55
CA GLY A 61 10.72 -11.85 4.30
C GLY A 61 11.38 -10.48 4.11
N GLU A 62 11.90 -10.24 2.90
CA GLU A 62 12.60 -9.01 2.50
C GLU A 62 11.84 -7.72 2.85
N PHE A 63 10.52 -7.74 2.77
CA PHE A 63 9.68 -6.55 3.03
C PHE A 63 9.31 -6.34 4.51
N GLU A 64 9.77 -7.19 5.44
CA GLU A 64 9.49 -7.08 6.88
C GLU A 64 9.72 -5.67 7.45
N PRO A 65 10.83 -4.95 7.14
CA PRO A 65 11.06 -3.62 7.70
C PRO A 65 9.99 -2.61 7.27
N ILE A 66 9.48 -2.72 6.04
CA ILE A 66 8.42 -1.84 5.53
C ILE A 66 7.11 -2.17 6.25
N ILE A 67 6.74 -3.46 6.30
CA ILE A 67 5.48 -3.92 6.88
C ILE A 67 5.40 -3.65 8.39
N SER A 68 6.54 -3.71 9.08
CA SER A 68 6.63 -3.35 10.50
C SER A 68 6.43 -1.85 10.73
N ASN A 69 6.99 -1.00 9.87
CA ASN A 69 6.87 0.46 9.99
C ASN A 69 5.46 0.99 9.69
N ILE A 70 4.71 0.34 8.78
CA ILE A 70 3.30 0.71 8.52
C ILE A 70 2.35 0.24 9.63
N LYS A 71 2.82 -0.58 10.59
CA LYS A 71 2.05 -1.04 11.75
C LYS A 71 0.74 -1.74 11.36
N ILE A 72 0.76 -2.54 10.28
CA ILE A 72 -0.45 -3.19 9.75
C ILE A 72 -1.12 -4.12 10.77
N LYS A 73 -0.35 -4.76 11.66
CA LYS A 73 -0.86 -5.61 12.75
C LYS A 73 -1.62 -4.83 13.83
N GLU A 74 -1.44 -3.51 13.88
CA GLU A 74 -2.12 -2.61 14.81
C GLU A 74 -3.37 -1.97 14.17
N ALA A 75 -3.63 -2.22 12.87
CA ALA A 75 -4.80 -1.70 12.17
C ALA A 75 -6.09 -2.32 12.73
N LYS A 76 -7.15 -1.51 12.83
CA LYS A 76 -8.48 -1.89 13.34
C LYS A 76 -9.59 -1.31 12.45
N GLY A 77 -10.80 -1.84 12.60
CA GLY A 77 -11.99 -1.40 11.85
C GLY A 77 -12.19 -2.14 10.53
N SER A 78 -11.61 -3.33 10.41
CA SER A 78 -11.77 -4.24 9.29
C SER A 78 -12.73 -5.39 9.65
N ILE A 79 -13.21 -6.12 8.64
CA ILE A 79 -14.03 -7.33 8.85
C ILE A 79 -13.31 -8.40 9.69
N LEU A 80 -11.97 -8.36 9.76
CA LEU A 80 -11.19 -9.31 10.55
C LEU A 80 -11.33 -9.06 12.06
N ASP A 81 -11.70 -7.86 12.47
CA ASP A 81 -11.92 -7.52 13.88
C ASP A 81 -13.20 -8.16 14.44
N ASP A 82 -14.14 -8.54 13.58
CA ASP A 82 -15.45 -9.09 13.92
C ASP A 82 -15.55 -10.61 13.64
N ILE A 83 -14.41 -11.30 13.49
CA ILE A 83 -14.39 -12.76 13.30
C ILE A 83 -14.51 -13.46 14.66
N TYR A 84 -15.67 -14.07 14.90
CA TYR A 84 -15.91 -14.93 16.06
C TYR A 84 -15.78 -16.40 15.66
N ILE A 85 -14.70 -17.05 16.12
CA ILE A 85 -14.51 -18.48 15.93
C ILE A 85 -15.02 -19.19 17.20
N PRO A 86 -16.10 -19.99 17.13
CA PRO A 86 -16.52 -20.78 18.28
C PRO A 86 -15.44 -21.79 18.61
N PHE A 87 -14.85 -21.66 19.80
CA PHE A 87 -13.86 -22.59 20.30
C PHE A 87 -14.54 -23.62 21.20
N ASP A 88 -14.67 -24.86 20.73
CA ASP A 88 -15.18 -25.96 21.55
C ASP A 88 -14.00 -26.71 22.18
N ILE A 89 -13.81 -26.50 23.48
CA ILE A 89 -12.69 -27.05 24.24
C ILE A 89 -12.84 -28.56 24.51
N ASN A 90 -13.98 -29.16 24.17
CA ASN A 90 -14.31 -30.55 24.50
C ASN A 90 -14.05 -31.55 23.36
N ASN A 91 -13.49 -31.13 22.23
CA ASN A 91 -13.27 -31.97 21.04
C ASN A 91 -11.80 -32.40 20.81
N TYR A 92 -10.95 -32.37 21.85
CA TYR A 92 -9.58 -32.90 21.81
C TYR A 92 -9.31 -33.88 22.95
#